data_AF-A0A7R9FI75-F1
#
_entry.id   AF-A0A7R9FI75-F1
#
_cell.length_a   1.000
_cell.length_b   1.000
_cell.length_c   1.000
_cell.angle_alpha   90.00
_cell.angle_beta   90.00
_cell.angle_gamma   90.00
#
_symmetry.space_group_name_H-M   'P 1'
#
loop_
_entity.id
_entity.type
_entity.pdbx_description
1 polymer ?
#
loop_
_entity_poly.entity_id
_entity_poly.type
_entity_poly.pdbx_seq_one_letter_code
_entity_poly.pdbx_strand_id
1 'polypeptide(L)'
;MTTSVRTSSIYADEGGGEDDMTAFDIKPLQIPVEGTAVDESVKIPLSSLGPALDIGLCVEEYRKKADEDLNSPPFDDLRNYAYEEGGSTAGTDDKEQEFDYLVVWGPRFDMLANMYGHKNEENEEGIQEEKIVVSV
;
A
#
# COMPACT_ATOMS: atom_id res chain seq x y z
N MET A 1 1.27 -22.79 24.17
CA MET A 1 0.30 -23.31 23.17
C MET A 1 -0.26 -22.10 22.44
N THR A 2 -0.12 -22.10 21.12
CA THR A 2 -0.29 -20.95 20.22
C THR A 2 -1.67 -21.02 19.56
N THR A 3 -2.43 -19.92 19.49
CA THR A 3 -3.58 -19.73 18.57
C THR A 3 -4.22 -18.36 18.86
N SER A 4 -4.70 -17.54 17.91
CA SER A 4 -4.54 -17.37 16.46
C SER A 4 -5.24 -16.03 16.14
N VAL A 5 -4.58 -15.14 15.40
CA VAL A 5 -5.19 -13.90 14.88
C VAL A 5 -6.00 -14.27 13.65
N ARG A 6 -7.29 -13.93 13.60
CA ARG A 6 -8.10 -14.05 12.38
C ARG A 6 -8.27 -12.66 11.75
N THR A 7 -7.43 -12.35 10.78
CA THR A 7 -7.72 -11.35 9.75
C THR A 7 -8.33 -12.09 8.55
N SER A 8 -9.64 -11.91 8.34
CA SER A 8 -10.33 -12.42 7.17
C SER A 8 -10.54 -11.28 6.18
N SER A 9 -9.54 -10.98 5.36
CA SER A 9 -9.71 -10.12 4.19
C SER A 9 -10.20 -10.98 3.04
N ILE A 10 -11.51 -10.91 2.76
CA ILE A 10 -12.11 -11.59 1.61
C ILE A 10 -11.75 -10.77 0.37
N TYR A 11 -10.77 -11.23 -0.40
CA TYR A 11 -10.55 -10.76 -1.77
C TYR A 11 -11.66 -11.36 -2.64
N ALA A 12 -12.60 -10.53 -3.05
CA ALA A 12 -13.66 -10.88 -3.98
C ALA A 12 -13.57 -9.98 -5.22
N ASP A 13 -12.38 -9.89 -5.81
CA ASP A 13 -12.20 -9.18 -7.08
C ASP A 13 -11.14 -9.93 -7.91
N GLU A 14 -11.55 -11.12 -8.35
CA GLU A 14 -10.83 -11.86 -9.36
C GLU A 14 -11.32 -11.41 -10.73
N GLY A 15 -10.44 -10.70 -11.44
CA GLY A 15 -10.39 -10.75 -12.89
C GLY A 15 -10.85 -9.49 -13.61
N GLY A 16 -9.86 -8.77 -14.15
CA GLY A 16 -10.05 -7.79 -15.21
C GLY A 16 -8.95 -7.87 -16.27
N GLY A 17 -8.32 -9.05 -16.43
CA GLY A 17 -7.10 -9.22 -17.23
C GLY A 17 -7.26 -9.94 -18.57
N GLU A 18 -8.47 -10.37 -18.94
CA GLU A 18 -8.68 -11.10 -20.21
C GLU A 18 -8.84 -10.16 -21.41
N ASP A 19 -9.35 -8.94 -21.20
CA ASP A 19 -9.61 -7.97 -22.27
C ASP A 19 -8.32 -7.40 -22.90
N ASP A 20 -7.17 -7.49 -22.22
CA ASP A 20 -5.91 -6.90 -22.68
C ASP A 20 -5.07 -7.81 -23.60
N MET A 21 -5.51 -9.06 -23.86
CA MET A 21 -4.74 -10.02 -24.67
C MET A 21 -4.39 -9.52 -26.08
N THR A 22 -5.18 -8.60 -26.64
CA THR A 22 -4.99 -8.09 -28.01
C THR A 22 -4.68 -6.60 -28.06
N ALA A 23 -4.51 -5.94 -26.91
CA ALA A 23 -4.32 -4.49 -26.83
C ALA A 23 -2.89 -4.02 -27.11
N PHE A 24 -1.93 -4.94 -27.28
CA PHE A 24 -0.52 -4.60 -27.47
C PHE A 24 -0.18 -4.40 -28.96
N ASP A 25 0.13 -3.15 -29.36
CA ASP A 25 0.80 -2.88 -30.64
C ASP A 25 2.27 -3.31 -30.53
N ILE A 26 2.63 -4.38 -31.24
CA ILE A 26 4.00 -4.93 -31.28
C ILE A 26 4.90 -4.25 -32.31
N LYS A 27 4.39 -3.29 -33.10
CA LYS A 27 5.22 -2.47 -34.00
C LYS A 27 6.41 -1.78 -33.32
N PRO A 28 6.32 -1.28 -32.07
CA PRO A 28 7.47 -0.71 -31.36
C PRO A 28 8.59 -1.72 -31.09
N LEU A 29 8.27 -3.03 -31.04
CA LEU A 29 9.24 -4.11 -30.87
C LEU A 29 9.84 -4.56 -32.21
N GLN A 30 9.26 -4.10 -33.32
CA GLN A 30 9.76 -4.41 -34.65
C GLN A 30 10.98 -3.51 -34.91
N ILE A 31 12.16 -4.07 -34.68
CA ILE A 31 13.42 -3.46 -35.11
C ILE A 31 13.35 -3.35 -36.64
N PRO A 32 13.38 -2.15 -37.23
CA PRO A 32 13.38 -2.00 -38.68
C PRO A 32 14.61 -2.69 -39.25
N VAL A 33 14.41 -3.72 -40.07
CA VAL A 33 15.47 -4.35 -40.87
C VAL A 33 15.69 -3.54 -42.17
N GLU A 34 15.55 -2.21 -42.09
CA GLU A 34 15.94 -1.31 -43.17
C GLU A 34 17.27 -0.68 -42.81
N GLY A 35 18.32 -1.16 -43.48
CA GLY A 35 19.65 -0.59 -43.38
C GLY A 35 20.54 -1.41 -42.47
N THR A 36 21.26 -2.35 -43.07
CA THR A 36 22.61 -2.71 -42.64
C THR A 36 23.45 -1.46 -42.41
N ALA A 37 23.46 -0.97 -41.19
CA ALA A 37 24.62 -0.34 -40.59
C ALA A 37 24.84 -1.13 -39.31
N VAL A 38 25.34 -2.38 -39.43
CA VAL A 38 26.72 -2.65 -39.03
C VAL A 38 27.40 -1.32 -38.68
N ASP A 39 27.31 -0.95 -37.41
CA ASP A 39 28.18 0.07 -36.86
C ASP A 39 29.61 -0.44 -37.09
N GLU A 40 30.21 0.04 -38.18
CA GLU A 40 31.59 -0.23 -38.56
C GLU A 40 32.59 0.29 -37.50
N SER A 41 32.13 0.82 -36.37
CA SER A 41 32.97 1.22 -35.24
C SER A 41 33.54 0.05 -34.43
N VAL A 42 32.90 -1.13 -34.45
CA VAL A 42 33.55 -2.35 -33.96
C VAL A 42 34.26 -3.05 -35.12
N LYS A 43 35.07 -2.27 -35.86
CA LYS A 43 36.27 -2.83 -36.48
C LYS A 43 37.15 -3.29 -35.32
N ILE A 44 36.89 -4.49 -34.81
CA ILE A 44 37.93 -5.26 -34.14
C ILE A 44 39.09 -5.21 -35.13
N PRO A 45 40.24 -4.59 -34.80
CA PRO A 45 41.37 -4.62 -35.68
C PRO A 45 41.91 -6.05 -35.59
N LEU A 46 41.25 -6.99 -36.26
CA LEU A 46 41.78 -8.32 -36.48
C LEU A 46 43.13 -8.23 -37.21
N SER A 47 43.35 -7.11 -37.90
CA SER A 47 44.59 -6.72 -38.57
C SER A 47 45.77 -6.41 -37.64
N SER A 48 45.58 -6.29 -36.30
CA SER A 48 46.71 -6.09 -35.37
C SER A 48 47.12 -7.36 -34.62
N LEU A 49 46.43 -8.48 -34.81
CA LEU A 49 46.81 -9.75 -34.20
C LEU A 49 47.84 -10.44 -35.10
N GLY A 50 49.12 -10.25 -34.75
CA GLY A 50 50.23 -10.98 -35.36
C GLY A 50 50.05 -12.50 -35.29
N PRO A 51 50.80 -13.26 -36.10
CA PRO A 51 50.61 -14.70 -36.22
C PRO A 51 50.93 -15.39 -34.89
N ALA A 52 49.98 -16.21 -34.44
CA ALA A 52 50.01 -17.04 -33.22
C ALA A 52 49.54 -16.38 -31.91
N LEU A 53 48.37 -15.73 -31.92
CA LEU A 53 47.62 -15.53 -30.68
C LEU A 53 46.64 -16.69 -30.46
N ASP A 54 46.76 -17.34 -29.30
CA ASP A 54 45.82 -18.35 -28.83
C ASP A 54 44.42 -17.73 -28.69
N ILE A 55 43.48 -18.19 -29.52
CA ILE A 55 42.10 -17.73 -29.53
C ILE A 55 41.46 -17.92 -28.15
N GLY A 56 41.90 -18.92 -27.38
CA GLY A 56 41.43 -19.13 -26.01
C GLY A 56 41.70 -17.95 -25.09
N LEU A 57 42.91 -17.38 -25.15
CA LEU A 57 43.29 -16.22 -24.35
C LEU A 57 42.52 -14.96 -24.77
N CYS A 58 42.31 -14.80 -26.07
CA CYS A 58 41.52 -13.71 -26.62
C CYS A 58 40.08 -13.75 -26.06
N VAL A 59 39.40 -14.89 -26.18
CA VAL A 59 38.03 -15.07 -25.67
C VAL A 59 37.97 -14.85 -24.16
N GLU A 60 38.96 -15.34 -23.41
CA GLU A 60 39.00 -15.18 -21.96
C GLU A 60 39.21 -13.71 -21.53
N GLU A 61 40.07 -12.97 -22.24
CA GLU A 61 40.28 -11.54 -22.02
C GLU A 61 39.02 -10.71 -22.30
N TYR A 62 38.34 -10.98 -23.42
CA TYR A 62 37.10 -10.28 -23.78
C TYR A 62 35.94 -10.63 -22.85
N ARG A 63 35.83 -11.89 -22.41
CA ARG A 63 34.83 -12.30 -21.40
C ARG A 63 35.04 -11.53 -20.10
N LYS A 64 36.27 -11.50 -19.58
CA LYS A 64 36.59 -10.79 -18.34
C LYS A 64 36.23 -9.30 -18.44
N LYS A 65 36.50 -8.67 -19.58
CA LYS A 65 36.17 -7.26 -19.82
C LYS A 65 34.66 -7.00 -19.87
N ALA A 66 33.88 -7.94 -20.39
CA ALA A 66 32.43 -7.84 -20.41
C ALA A 66 31.82 -8.04 -19.01
N ASP A 67 32.38 -8.96 -18.22
CA ASP A 67 31.93 -9.24 -16.85
C ASP A 67 32.23 -8.06 -15.89
N GLU A 68 33.25 -7.25 -16.18
CA GLU A 68 33.66 -6.08 -15.39
C GLU A 68 33.00 -4.76 -15.85
N ASP A 69 32.03 -4.80 -16.77
CA ASP A 69 31.37 -3.60 -17.29
C ASP A 69 30.42 -2.96 -16.24
N LEU A 70 30.77 -1.76 -15.78
CA LEU A 70 29.98 -0.96 -14.83
C LEU A 70 28.70 -0.37 -15.44
N ASN A 71 28.62 -0.32 -16.77
CA ASN A 71 27.41 0.06 -17.48
C ASN A 71 26.51 -1.16 -17.78
N SER A 72 26.88 -2.34 -17.27
CA SER A 72 25.98 -3.47 -17.26
C SER A 72 24.79 -3.18 -16.31
N PRO A 73 23.56 -3.55 -16.69
CA PRO A 73 22.39 -3.39 -15.84
C PRO A 73 22.57 -4.16 -14.50
N PRO A 74 21.94 -3.76 -13.37
CA PRO A 74 20.68 -3.03 -13.29
C PRO A 74 20.86 -1.59 -12.77
N PHE A 75 20.25 -0.64 -13.48
CA PHE A 75 20.24 0.75 -13.06
C PHE A 75 19.35 0.94 -11.84
N ASP A 76 19.74 1.87 -10.96
CA ASP A 76 18.92 2.28 -9.82
C ASP A 76 17.65 3.00 -10.30
N ASP A 77 16.48 2.60 -9.78
CA ASP A 77 15.19 3.24 -10.06
C ASP A 77 14.80 4.19 -8.92
N LEU A 78 14.54 5.46 -9.25
CA LEU A 78 14.09 6.46 -8.27
C LEU A 78 12.57 6.46 -8.19
N ARG A 79 12.02 6.13 -7.02
CA ARG A 79 10.58 6.19 -6.74
C ARG A 79 10.23 7.44 -5.94
N ASN A 80 9.40 8.29 -6.53
CA ASN A 80 8.85 9.46 -5.85
C ASN A 80 7.52 9.08 -5.19
N TYR A 81 7.45 9.19 -3.85
CA TYR A 81 6.22 9.01 -3.11
C TYR A 81 5.68 10.37 -2.68
N ALA A 82 4.45 10.69 -3.09
CA ALA A 82 3.70 11.87 -2.67
C ALA A 82 2.49 11.42 -1.85
N TYR A 83 2.75 10.83 -0.68
CA TYR A 83 1.68 10.42 0.22
C TYR A 83 1.19 11.62 1.02
N GLU A 84 0.01 12.13 0.68
CA GLU A 84 -0.71 13.07 1.54
C GLU A 84 -1.55 12.27 2.54
N GLU A 85 -1.28 12.50 3.83
CA GLU A 85 -2.02 11.88 4.92
C GLU A 85 -3.44 12.43 4.93
N GLY A 86 -4.42 11.61 4.52
CA GLY A 86 -5.83 11.97 4.55
C GLY A 86 -6.26 12.28 5.99
N GLY A 87 -6.62 13.54 6.25
CA GLY A 87 -7.05 14.01 7.56
C GLY A 87 -8.22 13.19 8.11
N SER A 88 -7.93 12.39 9.15
CA SER A 88 -8.92 11.56 9.80
C SER A 88 -9.89 12.42 10.62
N THR A 89 -11.15 12.51 10.19
CA THR A 89 -12.24 12.97 11.05
C THR A 89 -12.58 11.83 11.99
N ALA A 90 -11.84 11.69 13.08
CA ALA A 90 -12.21 10.81 14.18
C ALA A 90 -13.60 11.26 14.69
N GLY A 91 -14.64 10.54 14.30
CA GLY A 91 -16.02 10.86 14.66
C GLY A 91 -16.19 10.87 16.17
N THR A 92 -16.83 11.91 16.70
CA THR A 92 -17.31 11.96 18.09
C THR A 92 -18.48 10.99 18.19
N ASP A 93 -18.19 9.74 18.58
CA ASP A 93 -19.19 8.72 18.82
C ASP A 93 -19.91 9.02 20.14
N ASP A 94 -20.91 9.90 20.09
CA ASP A 94 -21.85 10.18 21.21
C ASP A 94 -22.82 9.01 21.38
N LYS A 95 -22.29 7.80 21.61
CA LYS A 95 -23.12 6.66 22.00
C LYS A 95 -23.40 6.75 23.49
N GLU A 96 -24.67 6.81 23.84
CA GLU A 96 -25.17 6.66 25.20
C GLU A 96 -24.71 5.30 25.74
N GLN A 97 -23.83 5.31 26.74
CA GLN A 97 -23.30 4.09 27.35
C GLN A 97 -24.23 3.66 28.49
N GLU A 98 -24.78 2.46 28.38
CA GLU A 98 -25.60 1.81 29.42
C GLU A 98 -24.70 0.98 30.34
N PHE A 99 -24.90 1.12 31.66
CA PHE A 99 -24.00 0.56 32.68
C PHE A 99 -24.70 -0.42 33.65
N ASP A 100 -25.83 -0.98 33.25
CA ASP A 100 -26.69 -1.85 34.08
C ASP A 100 -25.98 -3.10 34.62
N TYR A 101 -24.92 -3.53 33.95
CA TYR A 101 -24.11 -4.68 34.37
C TYR A 101 -23.26 -4.40 35.63
N LEU A 102 -23.06 -3.14 36.03
CA LEU A 102 -22.29 -2.80 37.24
C LEU A 102 -22.96 -3.35 38.52
N VAL A 103 -24.29 -3.41 38.55
CA VAL A 103 -25.07 -3.96 39.68
C VAL A 103 -24.81 -5.46 39.86
N VAL A 104 -24.55 -6.18 38.77
CA VAL A 104 -24.36 -7.64 38.78
C VAL A 104 -22.95 -8.03 39.25
N TRP A 105 -21.97 -7.12 39.17
CA TRP A 105 -20.57 -7.40 39.53
C TRP A 105 -20.31 -7.46 41.05
N GLY A 106 -21.32 -7.15 41.85
CA GLY A 106 -21.30 -7.29 43.30
C GLY A 106 -20.71 -6.09 44.05
N PRO A 107 -20.62 -6.17 45.39
CA PRO A 107 -20.57 -5.00 46.29
C PRO A 107 -19.33 -4.11 46.15
N ARG A 108 -18.29 -4.60 45.46
CA ARG A 108 -17.10 -3.80 45.16
C ARG A 108 -17.37 -2.70 44.13
N PHE A 109 -18.43 -2.86 43.32
CA PHE A 109 -18.79 -1.96 42.23
C PHE A 109 -20.00 -1.07 42.56
N ASP A 110 -20.54 -1.14 43.78
CA ASP A 110 -21.73 -0.38 44.21
C ASP A 110 -21.55 1.14 44.01
N MET A 111 -20.35 1.66 44.26
CA MET A 111 -20.05 3.09 44.04
C MET A 111 -20.16 3.48 42.56
N LEU A 112 -19.74 2.61 41.65
CA LEU A 112 -19.85 2.85 40.21
C LEU A 112 -21.27 2.65 39.73
N ALA A 113 -21.97 1.62 40.21
CA ALA A 113 -23.38 1.38 39.91
C ALA A 113 -24.24 2.58 40.35
N ASN A 114 -23.96 3.18 41.50
CA ASN A 114 -24.64 4.39 41.97
C ASN A 114 -24.36 5.62 41.09
N MET A 115 -23.12 5.80 40.60
CA MET A 115 -22.73 6.95 39.76
C MET A 115 -23.27 6.86 38.33
N TYR A 116 -23.39 5.66 37.78
CA TYR A 116 -23.67 5.44 36.35
C TYR A 116 -25.02 4.75 36.07
N GLY A 117 -25.64 4.09 37.05
CA GLY A 117 -26.91 3.37 36.88
C GLY A 117 -28.17 4.22 37.04
N HIS A 118 -28.07 5.46 37.50
CA HIS A 118 -29.21 6.37 37.74
C HIS A 118 -29.46 7.38 36.61
N LYS A 119 -28.91 7.18 35.40
CA LYS A 119 -28.97 8.20 34.33
C LYS A 119 -30.19 8.14 33.40
N ASN A 120 -31.15 7.25 33.64
CA ASN A 120 -32.27 7.05 32.70
C ASN A 120 -33.65 7.52 33.21
N GLU A 121 -33.75 8.20 34.36
CA GLU A 121 -35.07 8.55 34.95
C GLU A 121 -35.32 10.06 35.17
N GLU A 122 -34.41 10.96 34.80
CA GLU A 122 -34.58 12.43 35.00
C GLU A 122 -34.92 13.21 33.72
N ASN A 123 -35.55 12.59 32.72
CA ASN A 123 -35.94 13.27 31.47
C ASN A 123 -37.46 13.35 31.21
N GLU A 124 -38.32 13.17 32.21
CA GLU A 124 -39.78 13.39 32.05
C GLU A 124 -40.48 13.94 33.32
N GLU A 125 -40.14 15.14 33.80
CA GLU A 125 -40.96 15.81 34.84
C GLU A 125 -41.03 17.35 34.63
N GLY A 126 -42.12 17.82 34.00
CA GLY A 126 -42.83 19.04 34.38
C GLY A 126 -42.30 20.42 33.97
N ILE A 127 -42.66 20.91 32.77
CA ILE A 127 -42.82 22.36 32.57
C ILE A 127 -44.09 22.80 33.32
N GLN A 128 -43.92 23.37 34.51
CA GLN A 128 -44.99 24.12 35.16
C GLN A 128 -45.08 25.50 34.50
N GLU A 129 -46.12 25.73 33.69
CA GLU A 129 -46.48 27.08 33.26
C GLU A 129 -46.96 27.87 34.48
N GLU A 130 -46.10 28.73 35.04
CA GLU A 130 -46.51 29.73 36.01
C GLU A 130 -47.49 30.72 35.37
N LYS A 131 -48.77 30.53 35.68
CA LYS A 131 -49.85 31.49 35.43
C LYS A 131 -49.58 32.78 36.20
N ILE A 132 -49.10 33.81 35.51
CA ILE A 132 -49.07 35.18 36.06
C ILE A 132 -50.51 35.64 36.24
N VAL A 133 -50.97 35.70 37.50
CA VAL A 133 -52.23 36.35 37.86
C VAL A 133 -51.98 37.86 37.89
N VAL A 134 -52.39 38.55 36.83
CA VAL A 134 -52.56 40.01 36.88
C VAL A 134 -53.94 40.26 37.49
N SER A 135 -53.97 40.68 38.76
CA SER A 135 -55.19 41.20 39.38
C SER A 135 -55.54 42.55 38.75
N VAL A 136 -56.80 42.65 38.31
CA VAL A 136 -57.47 43.84 37.76
C VAL A 136 -57.67 44.90 38.84
#